data_AF-A0A9D9K893-F1
#
_entry.id   AF-A0A9D9K893-F1
#
_cell.length_a   1.000
_cell.length_b   1.000
_cell.length_c   1.000
_cell.angle_alpha   90.00
_cell.angle_beta   90.00
_cell.angle_gamma   90.00
#
_symmetry.space_group_name_H-M   'P 1'
#
loop_
_entity.id
_entity.type
_entity.pdbx_description
1 polymer ?
#
loop_
_entity_poly.entity_id
_entity_poly.type
_entity_poly.pdbx_seq_one_letter_code
_entity_poly.pdbx_strand_id
1 'polypeptide(L)'
;MPPALLLILLIVTASAALAHVLWGRRWVQIPIFWLAAAGGALIALATGVRLPLRLITPAGVPILETTLGAWVMLIVASRLRL
;
A
#
# COMPACT_ATOMS: atom_id res chain seq x y z
N MET A 1 7.74 -18.76 3.89
CA MET A 1 7.70 -17.31 3.59
C MET A 1 7.76 -16.52 4.88
N PRO A 2 8.50 -15.39 4.94
CA PRO A 2 8.51 -14.54 6.12
C PRO A 2 7.09 -13.97 6.38
N PRO A 3 6.61 -13.93 7.64
CA PRO A 3 5.29 -13.42 7.97
C PRO A 3 5.11 -11.95 7.59
N ALA A 4 6.19 -11.16 7.65
CA ALA A 4 6.21 -9.77 7.20
C ALA A 4 5.87 -9.65 5.71
N LEU A 5 6.40 -10.54 4.86
CA LEU A 5 6.15 -10.51 3.42
C LEU A 5 4.68 -10.79 3.10
N LEU A 6 4.09 -11.79 3.78
CA LEU A 6 2.67 -12.11 3.62
C LEU A 6 1.79 -10.93 4.06
N LEU A 7 2.13 -10.28 5.17
CA LEU A 7 1.39 -9.12 5.67
C LEU A 7 1.49 -7.93 4.71
N ILE A 8 2.67 -7.64 4.17
CA ILE A 8 2.87 -6.60 3.16
C ILE A 8 2.06 -6.93 1.90
N LEU A 9 2.14 -8.17 1.41
CA LEU A 9 1.38 -8.60 0.24
C LEU A 9 -0.13 -8.44 0.44
N LEU A 10 -0.63 -8.77 1.64
CA LEU A 10 -2.03 -8.58 2.01
C LEU A 10 -2.42 -7.10 2.02
N ILE A 11 -1.61 -6.23 2.64
CA ILE A 11 -1.85 -4.78 2.67
C ILE A 11 -1.89 -4.21 1.26
N VAL A 12 -0.92 -4.59 0.42
CA VAL A 12 -0.81 -4.14 -0.98
C VAL A 12 -2.01 -4.59 -1.80
N THR A 13 -2.36 -5.88 -1.74
CA THR A 13 -3.48 -6.44 -2.51
C THR A 13 -4.82 -5.87 -2.06
N ALA A 14 -5.07 -5.79 -0.75
CA ALA A 14 -6.31 -5.23 -0.21
C ALA A 14 -6.45 -3.74 -0.54
N SER A 15 -5.37 -2.96 -0.40
CA SER A 15 -5.39 -1.51 -0.73
C SER A 15 -5.58 -1.27 -2.22
N ALA A 16 -4.89 -2.05 -3.07
CA ALA A 16 -5.03 -1.95 -4.52
C ALA A 16 -6.43 -2.36 -5.01
N ALA A 17 -7.00 -3.43 -4.44
CA ALA A 17 -8.37 -3.85 -4.73
C ALA A 17 -9.37 -2.76 -4.32
N LEU A 18 -9.22 -2.20 -3.12
CA LEU A 18 -10.09 -1.13 -2.63
C LEU A 18 -9.96 0.14 -3.50
N ALA A 19 -8.74 0.54 -3.86
CA ALA A 19 -8.52 1.65 -4.78
C ALA A 19 -9.12 1.41 -6.18
N HIS A 20 -9.06 0.17 -6.67
CA HIS A 20 -9.71 -0.21 -7.92
C HIS A 20 -11.24 -0.09 -7.83
N VAL A 21 -11.84 -0.49 -6.71
CA VAL A 21 -13.29 -0.31 -6.48
C VAL A 21 -13.67 1.18 -6.44
N LEU A 22 -12.83 2.02 -5.85
CA LEU A 22 -13.12 3.45 -5.69
C LEU A 22 -12.88 4.29 -6.96
N TRP A 23 -11.82 4.00 -7.71
CA TRP A 23 -11.38 4.83 -8.85
C TRP A 23 -11.22 4.07 -10.16
N GLY A 24 -11.28 2.74 -10.14
CA GLY A 24 -11.06 1.91 -11.30
C GLY A 24 -12.22 1.94 -12.30
N ARG A 25 -11.88 1.97 -13.59
CA ARG A 25 -12.82 1.85 -14.71
C ARG A 25 -12.51 0.67 -15.63
N ARG A 26 -11.26 0.23 -15.66
CA ARG A 26 -10.78 -0.84 -16.55
C ARG A 26 -9.97 -1.86 -15.77
N TRP A 27 -10.16 -3.14 -16.06
CA TRP A 27 -9.42 -4.24 -15.45
C TRP A 27 -7.89 -4.10 -15.58
N VAL A 28 -7.41 -3.44 -16.64
CA VAL A 28 -5.98 -3.14 -16.85
C VAL A 28 -5.40 -2.20 -15.78
N GLN A 29 -6.23 -1.45 -15.04
CA GLN A 29 -5.77 -0.60 -13.95
C GLN A 29 -5.45 -1.38 -12.66
N ILE A 30 -5.89 -2.64 -12.54
CA ILE A 30 -5.59 -3.50 -11.39
C ILE A 30 -4.07 -3.64 -11.16
N PRO A 31 -3.26 -4.06 -12.15
CA PRO A 31 -1.80 -4.15 -11.96
C PRO A 31 -1.17 -2.79 -11.68
N ILE A 32 -1.70 -1.69 -12.23
CA ILE A 32 -1.18 -0.34 -11.98
C ILE A 32 -1.40 0.05 -10.51
N PHE A 33 -2.62 -0.13 -9.99
CA PHE A 33 -2.91 0.14 -8.58
C PHE A 33 -2.12 -0.79 -7.65
N TRP A 34 -1.95 -2.05 -8.04
CA TRP A 34 -1.13 -2.99 -7.27
C TRP A 34 0.33 -2.53 -7.18
N LEU A 35 0.94 -2.13 -8.29
CA LEU A 35 2.32 -1.60 -8.33
C LEU A 35 2.45 -0.29 -7.56
N ALA A 36 1.46 0.61 -7.66
CA ALA A 36 1.45 1.85 -6.90
C ALA A 36 1.36 1.59 -5.39
N ALA A 37 0.47 0.70 -4.95
CA ALA A 37 0.34 0.30 -3.55
C ALA A 37 1.64 -0.35 -3.03
N ALA A 38 2.24 -1.25 -3.83
CA ALA A 38 3.51 -1.89 -3.50
C ALA A 38 4.64 -0.86 -3.35
N GLY A 39 4.76 0.06 -4.31
CA GLY A 39 5.75 1.13 -4.27
C GLY A 39 5.58 2.01 -3.03
N GLY A 40 4.35 2.45 -2.75
CA GLY A 40 4.05 3.25 -1.56
C GLY A 40 4.38 2.54 -0.24
N ALA A 41 4.01 1.26 -0.12
CA ALA A 41 4.32 0.45 1.06
C ALA A 41 5.84 0.26 1.24
N LEU A 42 6.57 -0.01 0.17
CA LEU A 42 8.04 -0.16 0.21
C LEU A 42 8.74 1.15 0.56
N ILE A 43 8.28 2.29 0.02
CA ILE A 43 8.82 3.61 0.36
C ILE A 43 8.60 3.90 1.85
N ALA A 44 7.41 3.63 2.39
CA ALA A 44 7.13 3.81 3.82
C ALA A 44 8.02 2.93 4.71
N LEU A 45 8.31 1.69 4.28
CA LEU A 45 9.23 0.82 5.00
C LEU A 45 10.68 1.33 4.94
N ALA A 46 11.13 1.73 3.75
CA ALA A 46 12.51 2.17 3.50
C ALA A 46 12.83 3.51 4.19
N THR A 47 11.86 4.42 4.26
CA THR A 47 12.03 5.72 4.95
C THR A 47 12.16 5.58 6.47
N GLY A 48 11.69 4.46 7.04
CA GLY A 48 11.80 4.20 8.48
C GLY A 48 11.01 5.17 9.36
N VAL A 49 10.20 6.05 8.77
CA VAL A 49 9.37 7.00 9.50
C VAL A 49 8.39 6.21 10.36
N ARG A 50 8.30 6.60 11.63
CA ARG A 50 7.33 6.06 12.58
C ARG A 50 6.47 7.21 13.04
N LEU A 51 5.16 7.02 12.93
CA LEU A 51 4.22 7.96 13.52
C LEU A 51 4.39 7.89 15.06
N PRO A 52 4.20 9.00 15.78
CA PRO A 52 4.26 9.02 17.24
C PRO A 52 3.13 8.20 17.90
N LEU A 53 2.24 7.61 17.10
CA LEU A 53 1.20 6.69 17.52
C LEU A 53 1.85 5.33 17.85
N ARG A 54 1.81 4.93 19.12
CA ARG A 54 2.27 3.60 19.56
C ARG A 54 1.30 2.51 19.12
N LEU A 55 1.30 2.21 17.82
CA LEU A 55 0.54 1.12 17.24
C LEU A 55 1.37 -0.16 17.24
N ILE A 56 0.68 -1.30 17.30
CA ILE A 56 1.30 -2.63 17.29
C ILE A 56 1.99 -2.83 15.93
N THR A 57 3.21 -3.37 15.95
CA THR A 57 3.99 -3.71 14.75
C THR A 57 4.07 -5.23 14.57
N PRO A 58 2.98 -5.89 14.13
CA PRO A 58 2.97 -7.34 13.95
C PRO A 58 3.97 -7.75 12.87
N ALA A 59 4.71 -8.84 13.13
CA ALA A 59 5.80 -9.30 12.30
C ALA A 59 6.86 -8.22 11.98
N GLY A 60 6.98 -7.18 12.81
CA GLY A 60 7.88 -6.05 12.58
C GLY A 60 7.41 -5.05 11.52
N VAL A 61 6.18 -5.20 11.00
CA VAL A 61 5.62 -4.32 9.96
C VAL A 61 4.82 -3.20 10.62
N PRO A 62 5.17 -1.92 10.40
CA PRO A 62 4.39 -0.78 10.83
C PRO A 62 3.14 -0.65 9.94
N ILE A 63 2.03 -1.30 10.34
CA ILE A 63 0.82 -1.43 9.49
C ILE A 63 0.30 -0.07 9.05
N LEU A 64 0.23 0.89 9.96
CA LEU A 64 -0.36 2.19 9.65
C LEU A 64 0.49 2.92 8.60
N GLU A 65 1.79 3.03 8.81
CA GLU A 65 2.72 3.72 7.93
C GLU A 65 2.79 3.05 6.56
N THR A 66 2.84 1.71 6.53
CA THR A 66 2.83 0.95 5.28
C THR A 66 1.54 1.15 4.49
N THR A 67 0.39 1.11 5.17
CA THR A 67 -0.91 1.36 4.55
C THR A 67 -1.01 2.80 4.06
N LEU A 68 -0.62 3.79 4.86
CA LEU A 68 -0.60 5.20 4.47
C LEU A 68 0.30 5.44 3.26
N GLY A 69 1.51 4.87 3.25
CA GLY A 69 2.41 4.93 2.10
C GLY A 69 1.76 4.39 0.83
N ALA A 70 1.12 3.22 0.91
CA ALA A 70 0.38 2.64 -0.21
C ALA A 70 -0.73 3.58 -0.71
N TRP A 71 -1.54 4.14 0.19
CA TRP A 71 -2.65 5.04 -0.17
C TRP A 71 -2.19 6.36 -0.76
N VAL A 72 -1.09 6.94 -0.26
CA VAL A 72 -0.50 8.15 -0.86
C VAL A 72 -0.16 7.89 -2.33
N MET A 73 0.52 6.78 -2.62
CA MET A 73 0.85 6.43 -4.01
C MET A 73 -0.37 6.08 -4.86
N LEU A 74 -1.37 5.39 -4.29
CA LEU A 74 -2.62 5.09 -4.99
C LEU A 74 -3.39 6.37 -5.36
N ILE A 75 -3.42 7.36 -4.47
CA ILE A 75 -4.02 8.66 -4.75
C ILE A 75 -3.26 9.33 -5.89
N VAL A 76 -1.92 9.33 -5.87
CA VAL A 76 -1.13 9.87 -6.99
C VAL A 76 -1.45 9.14 -8.30
N ALA A 77 -1.42 7.80 -8.30
CA ALA A 77 -1.71 6.98 -9.47
C ALA A 77 -3.13 7.21 -10.03
N SER A 78 -4.13 7.34 -9.15
CA SER A 78 -5.52 7.63 -9.57
C SER A 78 -5.69 9.02 -10.20
N ARG A 79 -4.84 9.99 -9.84
CA ARG A 79 -4.86 11.34 -10.43
C ARG A 79 -4.16 11.43 -11.78
N LEU A 80 -3.22 10.52 -12.07
CA LEU A 80 -2.46 10.52 -13.31
C LEU A 80 -3.26 10.14 -14.58
N ARG A 81 -4.58 9.89 -14.46
CA ARG A 81 -5.50 9.58 -15.59
C ARG A 81 -4.91 8.56 -16.59
N LEU A 82 -4.42 7.44 -16.07
CA LEU A 82 -4.01 6.27 -16.86
C LEU A 82 -5.21 5.46 -17.39
#